data_AF-A0A4Y2MM85-F1
#
_entry.id   AF-A0A4Y2MM85-F1
#
_cell.length_a   1.000
_cell.length_b   1.000
_cell.length_c   1.000
_cell.angle_alpha   90.00
_cell.angle_beta   90.00
_cell.angle_gamma   90.00
#
_symmetry.space_group_name_H-M   'P 1'
#
loop_
_entity.id
_entity.type
_entity.pdbx_description
1 polymer ?
#
loop_
_entity_poly.entity_id
_entity_poly.type
_entity_poly.pdbx_seq_one_letter_code
_entity_poly.pdbx_strand_id
1 'polypeptide(L)'
;MGDENIYVQRERKKRNEIKYVRNASFKNYIRKVLSKVDGHGEASISETALKITYDILKNFFTDLSSESKQLMVASKKRTLTAWDIQQAVVVILKGDVARHAISEGQRAVLMYNHMRRRT
;
A
#
# COMPACT_ATOMS: atom_id res chain seq x y z
N MET A 1 12.66 35.95 -18.57
CA MET A 1 13.30 34.62 -18.71
C MET A 1 13.60 33.97 -17.34
N GLY A 2 12.72 34.11 -16.33
CA GLY A 2 12.95 33.56 -14.97
C GLY A 2 12.05 32.38 -14.60
N ASP A 3 10.94 32.19 -15.31
CA ASP A 3 9.86 31.30 -14.88
C ASP A 3 10.07 29.84 -15.29
N GLU A 4 10.69 29.57 -16.45
CA GLU A 4 10.94 28.20 -16.94
C GLU A 4 11.80 27.36 -15.98
N ASN A 5 12.74 28.00 -15.29
CA ASN A 5 13.63 27.31 -14.33
C ASN A 5 12.85 26.79 -13.12
N ILE A 6 11.85 27.53 -12.64
CA ILE A 6 11.02 27.13 -11.48
C ILE A 6 10.14 25.92 -11.83
N TYR A 7 9.57 25.87 -13.04
CA TYR A 7 8.76 24.73 -13.48
C TYR A 7 9.61 23.47 -13.68
N VAL A 8 10.79 23.58 -14.29
CA VAL A 8 11.72 22.45 -14.49
C VAL A 8 12.26 21.93 -13.15
N GLN A 9 12.53 22.82 -12.19
CA GLN A 9 12.94 22.45 -10.83
C GLN A 9 11.83 21.71 -10.08
N ARG A 10 10.56 22.17 -10.17
CA ARG A 10 9.40 21.48 -9.58
C ARG A 10 9.15 20.11 -10.21
N GLU A 11 9.23 19.99 -11.53
CA GLU A 11 9.13 18.71 -12.27
C GLU A 11 10.23 17.72 -11.83
N ARG A 12 11.48 18.17 -11.71
CA ARG A 12 12.59 17.36 -11.21
C ARG A 12 12.42 16.96 -9.74
N LYS A 13 11.94 17.87 -8.89
CA LYS A 13 11.69 17.59 -7.46
C LYS A 13 10.56 16.57 -7.30
N LYS A 14 9.43 16.74 -8.01
CA LYS A 14 8.36 15.72 -8.10
C LYS A 14 8.88 14.39 -8.62
N ARG A 15 9.68 14.38 -9.68
CA ARG A 15 10.25 13.15 -10.27
C ARG A 15 11.20 12.45 -9.29
N ASN A 16 11.97 13.19 -8.51
CA ASN A 16 12.85 12.66 -7.46
C ASN A 16 12.08 12.19 -6.23
N GLU A 17 11.01 12.86 -5.85
CA GLU A 17 10.12 12.47 -4.75
C GLU A 17 9.36 11.18 -5.12
N ILE A 18 8.85 11.10 -6.36
CA ILE A 18 8.33 9.87 -6.96
C ILE A 18 9.40 8.78 -6.98
N LYS A 19 10.67 9.12 -7.28
CA LYS A 19 11.79 8.16 -7.29
C LYS A 19 12.16 7.68 -5.88
N TYR A 20 12.03 8.52 -4.86
CA TYR A 20 12.31 8.19 -3.46
C TYR A 20 11.20 7.31 -2.87
N VAL A 21 9.93 7.64 -3.14
CA VAL A 21 8.78 6.77 -2.84
C VAL A 21 8.88 5.44 -3.61
N ARG A 22 9.38 5.47 -4.86
CA ARG A 22 9.66 4.27 -5.67
C ARG A 22 10.82 3.41 -5.12
N ASN A 23 11.74 4.00 -4.35
CA ASN A 23 12.84 3.30 -3.67
C ASN A 23 12.48 2.82 -2.26
N ALA A 24 11.30 3.18 -1.72
CA ALA A 24 10.79 2.58 -0.51
C ALA A 24 10.39 1.13 -0.79
N SER A 25 11.35 0.22 -0.66
CA SER A 25 11.14 -1.19 -0.93
C SER A 25 10.40 -1.86 0.23
N PHE A 26 9.36 -2.64 -0.07
CA PHE A 26 8.67 -3.45 0.94
C PHE A 26 9.53 -4.60 1.49
N LYS A 27 10.73 -4.84 0.92
CA LYS A 27 11.63 -5.92 1.33
C LYS A 27 11.88 -6.00 2.83
N ASN A 28 12.10 -4.87 3.49
CA ASN A 28 12.32 -4.85 4.94
C ASN A 28 11.05 -5.22 5.73
N TYR A 29 9.87 -4.82 5.26
CA TYR A 29 8.61 -5.16 5.89
C TYR A 29 8.26 -6.64 5.68
N ILE A 30 8.55 -7.20 4.52
CA ILE A 30 8.36 -8.63 4.23
C ILE A 30 9.18 -9.47 5.23
N ARG A 31 10.45 -9.12 5.48
CA ARG A 31 11.28 -9.80 6.49
C ARG A 31 10.71 -9.66 7.92
N LYS A 32 10.23 -8.46 8.28
CA LYS A 32 9.59 -8.22 9.60
C LYS A 32 8.32 -9.04 9.79
N VAL A 33 7.52 -9.20 8.73
CA VAL A 33 6.30 -10.03 8.77
C VAL A 33 6.67 -11.50 8.86
N LEU A 34 7.67 -11.97 8.09
CA LEU A 34 8.16 -13.35 8.16
C LEU A 34 8.58 -13.72 9.59
N SER A 35 9.41 -12.89 10.23
CA SER A 35 9.86 -13.13 11.60
C SER A 35 8.69 -13.15 12.61
N LYS A 36 7.63 -12.38 12.39
CA LYS A 36 6.42 -12.40 13.24
C LYS A 36 5.58 -13.67 13.06
N VAL A 37 5.52 -14.20 11.85
CA VAL A 37 4.73 -15.40 11.53
C VAL A 37 5.44 -16.67 11.99
N ASP A 38 6.77 -16.70 11.90
CA ASP A 38 7.59 -17.87 12.24
C ASP A 38 7.65 -18.17 13.75
N GLY A 39 7.42 -17.18 14.62
CA GLY A 39 7.38 -17.34 16.08
C GLY A 39 8.75 -17.58 16.73
N HIS A 40 9.62 -18.38 16.11
CA HIS A 40 10.95 -18.74 16.58
C HIS A 40 12.08 -17.93 15.89
N GLY A 41 11.79 -17.31 14.74
CA GLY A 41 12.72 -16.41 14.05
C GLY A 41 13.89 -17.12 13.37
N GLU A 42 13.77 -18.42 13.17
CA GLU A 42 14.77 -19.28 12.54
C GLU A 42 14.62 -19.27 11.01
N ALA A 43 13.42 -18.94 10.51
CA ALA A 43 13.16 -18.84 9.10
C ALA A 43 13.86 -17.63 8.46
N SER A 44 14.58 -17.88 7.37
CA SER A 44 15.15 -16.86 6.51
C SER A 44 14.58 -16.98 5.09
N ILE A 45 14.54 -15.85 4.37
CA ILE A 45 14.04 -15.79 2.99
C ILE A 45 15.21 -15.48 2.05
N SER A 46 15.34 -16.27 0.99
CA SER A 46 16.34 -16.02 -0.05
C SER A 46 16.05 -14.71 -0.81
N GLU A 47 17.08 -14.07 -1.38
CA GLU A 47 16.89 -12.81 -2.10
C GLU A 47 16.00 -12.97 -3.34
N THR A 48 16.03 -14.15 -3.98
CA THR A 48 15.15 -14.49 -5.10
C THR A 48 13.70 -14.61 -4.66
N ALA A 49 13.42 -15.35 -3.58
CA ALA A 49 12.06 -15.48 -3.05
C ALA A 49 11.52 -14.12 -2.59
N LEU A 50 12.37 -13.32 -1.92
CA LEU A 50 12.01 -11.98 -1.49
C LEU A 50 11.66 -11.06 -2.66
N LYS A 51 12.38 -11.14 -3.79
CA LYS A 51 12.07 -10.38 -5.00
C LYS A 51 10.72 -10.80 -5.58
N ILE A 52 10.45 -12.10 -5.69
CA ILE A 52 9.18 -12.62 -6.18
C ILE A 52 8.02 -12.13 -5.29
N THR A 53 8.15 -12.25 -3.97
CA THR A 53 7.13 -11.76 -3.03
C THR A 53 6.92 -10.26 -3.14
N TYR A 54 7.99 -9.48 -3.28
CA TYR A 54 7.90 -8.04 -3.49
C TYR A 54 7.14 -7.69 -4.78
N ASP A 55 7.41 -8.38 -5.88
CA ASP A 55 6.74 -8.14 -7.15
C ASP A 55 5.25 -8.54 -7.09
N ILE A 56 4.90 -9.65 -6.42
CA ILE A 56 3.51 -10.03 -6.15
C ILE A 56 2.77 -8.91 -5.38
N LEU A 57 3.39 -8.41 -4.31
CA LEU A 57 2.79 -7.35 -3.50
C LEU A 57 2.60 -6.06 -4.30
N LYS A 58 3.56 -5.72 -5.15
CA LYS A 58 3.49 -4.54 -6.02
C LYS A 58 2.37 -4.65 -7.05
N ASN A 59 2.18 -5.83 -7.65
CA ASN A 59 1.10 -6.07 -8.59
C ASN A 59 -0.26 -5.94 -7.88
N PHE A 60 -0.42 -6.59 -6.73
CA PHE A 60 -1.62 -6.47 -5.91
C PHE A 60 -1.93 -5.02 -5.52
N PHE A 61 -0.92 -4.24 -5.12
CA PHE A 61 -1.11 -2.83 -4.79
C PHE A 61 -1.56 -1.99 -5.99
N THR A 62 -1.04 -2.30 -7.18
CA THR A 62 -1.41 -1.62 -8.42
C THR A 62 -2.87 -1.90 -8.77
N ASP A 63 -3.28 -3.17 -8.67
CA ASP A 63 -4.67 -3.59 -8.91
C ASP A 63 -5.61 -2.94 -7.89
N LEU A 64 -5.24 -2.97 -6.61
CA LEU A 64 -6.00 -2.35 -5.52
C LEU A 64 -6.18 -0.86 -5.73
N SER A 65 -5.12 -0.14 -6.07
CA SER A 65 -5.20 1.29 -6.34
C SER A 65 -6.07 1.63 -7.54
N SER A 66 -6.01 0.80 -8.60
CA SER A 66 -6.84 0.97 -9.80
C SER A 66 -8.32 0.79 -9.47
N GLU A 67 -8.66 -0.32 -8.83
CA GLU A 67 -10.04 -0.67 -8.50
C GLU A 67 -10.65 0.33 -7.51
N SER A 68 -9.90 0.71 -6.47
CA SER A 68 -10.38 1.68 -5.49
C SER A 68 -10.67 3.05 -6.13
N LYS A 69 -9.85 3.47 -7.10
CA LYS A 69 -10.10 4.69 -7.88
C LYS A 69 -11.38 4.55 -8.70
N GLN A 70 -11.59 3.41 -9.36
CA GLN A 70 -12.81 3.18 -10.16
C GLN A 70 -14.07 3.27 -9.29
N LEU A 71 -14.06 2.65 -8.11
CA LEU A 71 -15.16 2.69 -7.15
C LEU A 71 -15.44 4.09 -6.61
N MET A 72 -14.40 4.87 -6.30
CA MET A 72 -14.54 6.27 -5.89
C MET A 72 -15.20 7.11 -6.99
N VAL A 73 -14.75 6.98 -8.23
CA VAL A 73 -15.29 7.70 -9.39
C VAL A 73 -16.72 7.28 -9.70
N ALA A 74 -17.02 5.98 -9.67
CA ALA A 74 -18.38 5.45 -9.84
C ALA A 74 -19.34 6.00 -8.77
N SER A 75 -18.85 6.19 -7.55
CA SER A 75 -19.59 6.81 -6.45
C SER A 75 -19.67 8.35 -6.53
N LYS A 76 -19.17 8.98 -7.61
CA LYS A 76 -19.09 10.44 -7.81
C LYS A 76 -18.34 11.19 -6.70
N LYS A 77 -17.43 10.51 -6.00
CA LYS A 77 -16.58 11.10 -4.96
C LYS A 77 -15.26 11.60 -5.57
N ARG A 78 -14.67 12.61 -4.94
CA ARG A 78 -13.32 13.12 -5.28
C ARG A 78 -12.25 12.76 -4.26
N THR A 79 -12.65 12.05 -3.21
CA THR A 79 -11.77 11.66 -2.10
C THR A 79 -11.88 10.16 -1.92
N LEU A 80 -10.74 9.48 -1.92
CA LEU A 80 -10.66 8.06 -1.67
C LEU A 80 -10.86 7.79 -0.18
N THR A 81 -11.82 6.94 0.16
CA THR A 81 -12.15 6.60 1.55
C THR A 81 -11.69 5.19 1.90
N ALA A 82 -11.57 4.88 3.19
CA ALA A 82 -11.27 3.52 3.65
C ALA A 82 -12.33 2.50 3.18
N TRP A 83 -13.58 2.95 2.98
CA TRP A 83 -14.63 2.13 2.41
C TRP A 83 -14.36 1.75 0.95
N ASP A 84 -13.88 2.68 0.14
CA ASP A 84 -13.58 2.41 -1.28
C ASP A 84 -12.44 1.39 -1.41
N ILE A 85 -11.43 1.47 -0.53
CA ILE A 85 -10.37 0.44 -0.42
C ILE A 85 -10.97 -0.91 0.00
N GLN A 86 -11.85 -0.94 0.99
CA GLN A 86 -12.48 -2.18 1.47
C GLN A 86 -13.29 -2.87 0.37
N GLN A 87 -14.05 -2.11 -0.41
CA GLN A 87 -14.81 -2.63 -1.54
C GLN A 87 -13.88 -3.16 -2.65
N ALA A 88 -12.79 -2.45 -2.95
CA ALA A 88 -11.79 -2.93 -3.91
C ALA A 88 -11.16 -4.27 -3.48
N VAL A 89 -10.90 -4.47 -2.18
CA VAL A 89 -10.40 -5.74 -1.65
C VAL A 89 -11.36 -6.89 -1.93
N VAL A 90 -12.69 -6.67 -1.83
CA VAL A 90 -13.71 -7.69 -2.14
C VAL A 90 -13.74 -8.04 -3.63
N VAL A 91 -13.44 -7.07 -4.51
CA VAL A 91 -13.39 -7.31 -5.95
C VAL A 91 -12.16 -8.13 -6.32
N ILE A 92 -11.01 -7.83 -5.72
CA ILE A 92 -9.72 -8.44 -6.08
C ILE A 92 -9.53 -9.80 -5.41
N LEU A 93 -9.90 -9.94 -4.14
CA LEU A 93 -9.76 -11.17 -3.37
C LEU A 93 -11.11 -11.88 -3.26
N LYS A 94 -11.10 -13.22 -3.28
CA LYS A 94 -12.33 -14.03 -3.18
C LYS A 94 -12.34 -14.91 -1.93
N GLY A 95 -13.54 -15.27 -1.48
CA GLY A 95 -13.75 -16.21 -0.37
C GLY A 95 -13.20 -15.71 0.96
N ASP A 96 -12.59 -16.62 1.72
CA ASP A 96 -12.18 -16.37 3.11
C ASP A 96 -11.04 -15.36 3.23
N VAL A 97 -10.17 -15.31 2.23
CA VAL A 97 -9.07 -14.36 2.18
C VAL A 97 -9.58 -12.92 2.16
N ALA A 98 -10.65 -12.65 1.40
CA ALA A 98 -11.28 -11.32 1.37
C ALA A 98 -11.87 -10.96 2.74
N ARG A 99 -12.59 -11.90 3.38
CA ARG A 99 -13.18 -11.69 4.71
C ARG A 99 -12.13 -11.36 5.75
N HIS A 100 -11.02 -12.09 5.76
CA HIS A 100 -9.93 -11.88 6.70
C HIS A 100 -9.21 -10.55 6.45
N ALA A 101 -8.94 -10.21 5.19
CA ALA A 101 -8.30 -8.96 4.81
C ALA A 101 -9.14 -7.73 5.23
N ILE A 102 -10.47 -7.80 5.07
CA ILE A 102 -11.38 -6.73 5.53
C ILE A 102 -11.31 -6.57 7.05
N SER A 103 -11.37 -7.67 7.80
CA SER A 103 -11.31 -7.65 9.26
C SER A 103 -10.02 -7.00 9.77
N GLU A 104 -8.86 -7.41 9.23
CA GLU A 104 -7.58 -6.81 9.61
C GLU A 104 -7.48 -5.33 9.20
N GLY A 105 -8.02 -4.96 8.03
CA GLY A 105 -8.08 -3.57 7.59
C GLY A 105 -8.90 -2.69 8.53
N GLN A 106 -10.09 -3.14 8.92
CA GLN A 106 -10.95 -2.42 9.87
C GLN A 106 -10.26 -2.27 11.23
N ARG A 107 -9.63 -3.33 11.73
CA ARG A 107 -8.87 -3.30 12.99
C ARG A 107 -7.75 -2.26 12.94
N ALA A 108 -6.99 -2.21 11.85
CA ALA A 108 -5.92 -1.23 11.67
C ALA A 108 -6.44 0.22 11.68
N VAL A 109 -7.56 0.50 11.00
CA VAL A 109 -8.18 1.83 11.00
C VAL A 109 -8.66 2.23 12.39
N LEU A 110 -9.27 1.31 13.13
CA LEU A 110 -9.72 1.55 14.50
C LEU A 110 -8.54 1.85 15.43
N MET A 111 -7.47 1.05 15.36
CA MET A 111 -6.25 1.27 16.16
C MET A 111 -5.62 2.62 15.87
N TYR A 112 -5.52 2.99 14.59
CA TYR A 112 -4.98 4.29 14.17
C TYR A 112 -5.80 5.46 14.74
N ASN A 113 -7.13 5.40 14.61
CA ASN A 113 -8.02 6.44 15.13
C ASN A 113 -7.97 6.55 16.65
N HIS A 114 -7.80 5.42 17.36
CA HIS A 114 -7.64 5.40 18.81
C HIS A 114 -6.30 6.00 19.25
N MET A 115 -5.20 5.66 18.58
CA MET A 115 -3.88 6.23 18.87
C MET A 115 -3.86 7.75 18.65
N ARG A 116 -4.49 8.23 17.57
CA ARG A 116 -4.55 9.67 17.25
C ARG A 116 -5.29 10.50 18.30
N ARG A 117 -6.24 9.92 19.05
CA ARG A 117 -7.00 10.63 20.09
C ARG A 117 -6.25 10.77 21.42
N ARG A 118 -5.11 10.10 21.58
CA ARG A 118 -4.31 10.09 22.82
C ARG A 118 -3.16 11.13 22.83
N THR A 119 -2.85 11.70 21.67
CA THR A 119 -1.96 12.85 21.48
C THR A 119 -2.77 14.13 21.40
#